data_AF-A0A523SMR5-F1
#
_entry.id   AF-A0A523SMR5-F1
#
_cell.length_a   1.000
_cell.length_b   1.000
_cell.length_c   1.000
_cell.angle_alpha   90.00
_cell.angle_beta   90.00
_cell.angle_gamma   90.00
#
_symmetry.space_group_name_H-M   'P 1'
#
loop_
_entity.id
_entity.type
_entity.pdbx_description
1 polymer ?
#
loop_
_entity_poly.entity_id
_entity_poly.type
_entity_poly.pdbx_seq_one_letter_code
_entity_poly.pdbx_strand_id
1 'polypeptide(L)'
;MPDKFVKRWGEGYNKTPLTTKIKEAVRPQGPLKPRLDFAIRRIDMQVQKLDKASDRFSDRDKSIFKRVVDAYTKHDTARANVFASELAEIRKMEKMIMHARLALEQIVLRLRTVSELGDIVTTLAPAVGVLRSIQTGMANIFPEAEKEFGQIGNMLSGIIVDAGQTTGLNLDFEATNEDAQKILSEAATVAEQKIKEKFPELPAGIPAIGEKAPTEIG
;
A
#
# COMPACT_ATOMS: atom_id res chain seq x y z
N MET A 1 34.09 42.47 -53.35
CA MET A 1 33.39 42.73 -52.07
C MET A 1 31.91 42.42 -52.28
N PRO A 2 31.24 41.62 -51.42
CA PRO A 2 30.01 40.91 -51.78
C PRO A 2 28.77 41.40 -51.00
N ASP A 3 27.92 42.22 -51.62
CA ASP A 3 26.65 42.67 -51.04
C ASP A 3 25.46 41.77 -51.39
N LYS A 4 25.61 40.45 -51.16
CA LYS A 4 24.52 39.46 -51.31
C LYS A 4 24.44 38.46 -50.15
N PHE A 5 24.76 38.88 -48.93
CA PHE A 5 24.69 38.00 -47.75
C PHE A 5 23.93 38.56 -46.53
N VAL A 6 23.29 39.73 -46.59
CA VAL A 6 22.60 40.31 -45.41
C VAL A 6 21.07 40.33 -45.52
N LYS A 7 20.46 39.82 -46.60
CA LYS A 7 19.01 39.91 -46.81
C LYS A 7 18.21 38.64 -46.46
N ARG A 8 18.50 37.96 -45.33
CA ARG A 8 17.68 36.81 -44.83
C ARG A 8 17.68 36.59 -43.31
N TRP A 9 17.78 37.63 -42.48
CA TRP A 9 17.66 37.46 -41.01
C TRP A 9 16.75 38.51 -40.35
N GLY A 10 15.49 38.55 -40.75
CA GLY A 10 14.54 39.52 -40.19
C GLY A 10 13.05 39.18 -40.28
N GLU A 11 12.67 37.94 -40.57
CA GLU A 11 11.27 37.50 -40.54
C GLU A 11 11.13 36.24 -39.72
N GLY A 12 10.64 36.41 -38.49
CA GLY A 12 10.45 35.35 -37.52
C GLY A 12 9.92 35.87 -36.19
N TYR A 13 9.05 36.88 -36.24
CA TYR A 13 8.24 37.25 -35.08
C TYR A 13 7.16 36.17 -34.91
N ASN A 14 7.49 35.09 -34.19
CA ASN A 14 6.49 34.17 -33.68
C ASN A 14 6.72 33.99 -32.17
N LYS A 15 6.41 35.05 -31.43
CA LYS A 15 6.17 34.95 -29.99
C LYS A 15 4.87 34.17 -29.83
N THR A 16 4.98 32.85 -29.70
CA THR A 16 3.85 32.01 -29.27
C THR A 16 3.31 32.61 -27.97
N PRO A 17 2.05 33.05 -27.91
CA PRO A 17 1.53 33.69 -26.72
C PRO A 17 1.51 32.68 -25.57
N LEU A 18 2.07 33.06 -24.42
CA LEU A 18 2.20 32.26 -23.20
C LEU A 18 0.88 31.63 -22.73
N THR A 19 -0.25 32.16 -23.21
CA THR A 19 -1.61 31.68 -22.97
C THR A 19 -1.91 30.32 -23.59
N THR A 20 -1.16 29.88 -24.61
CA THR A 20 -1.33 28.55 -25.22
C THR A 20 -0.76 27.41 -24.39
N LYS A 21 0.35 27.64 -23.66
CA LYS A 21 0.95 26.61 -22.78
C LYS A 21 0.16 26.38 -21.49
N ILE A 22 -0.62 27.36 -21.05
CA ILE A 22 -1.49 27.22 -19.87
C ILE A 22 -2.78 26.47 -20.23
N LYS A 23 -3.23 26.55 -21.49
CA LYS A 23 -4.47 25.88 -21.95
C LYS A 23 -4.34 24.36 -22.11
N GLU A 24 -3.11 23.83 -22.19
CA GLU A 24 -2.86 22.38 -22.23
C GLU A 24 -2.87 21.73 -20.83
N ALA A 25 -2.68 22.52 -19.76
CA ALA A 25 -2.79 22.04 -18.38
C ALA A 25 -4.25 21.93 -17.89
N VAL A 26 -5.23 22.37 -18.69
CA VAL A 26 -6.66 22.40 -18.35
C VAL A 26 -7.49 21.65 -19.40
N ARG A 27 -6.95 20.59 -19.99
CA ARG A 27 -7.76 19.65 -20.76
C ARG A 27 -8.17 18.50 -19.84
N PRO A 28 -9.49 18.24 -19.65
CA PRO A 28 -9.92 17.06 -18.93
C PRO A 28 -9.31 15.83 -19.61
N GLN A 29 -8.51 15.09 -18.85
CA GLN A 29 -7.81 13.89 -19.26
C GLN A 29 -8.82 12.80 -19.62
N GLY A 30 -9.25 12.77 -20.88
CA GLY A 30 -10.11 11.73 -21.48
C GLY A 30 -11.40 11.39 -20.69
N PRO A 31 -12.18 10.43 -21.16
CA PRO A 31 -13.27 9.87 -20.36
C PRO A 31 -12.72 9.09 -19.16
N LEU A 32 -13.44 9.12 -18.03
CA LEU A 32 -13.05 8.46 -16.77
C LEU A 32 -12.86 6.94 -16.91
N LYS A 33 -13.85 6.28 -17.51
CA LYS A 33 -13.92 4.81 -17.57
C LYS A 33 -12.68 4.16 -18.21
N PRO A 34 -12.17 4.60 -19.38
CA PRO A 34 -10.91 4.11 -19.94
C PRO A 34 -9.70 4.22 -19.01
N ARG A 35 -9.63 5.29 -18.21
CA ARG A 35 -8.51 5.50 -17.27
C ARG A 35 -8.59 4.55 -16.09
N LEU A 36 -9.78 4.31 -15.56
CA LEU A 36 -10.02 3.31 -14.53
C LEU A 36 -9.75 1.89 -15.03
N ASP A 37 -10.22 1.55 -16.23
CA ASP A 37 -9.97 0.25 -16.87
C ASP A 37 -8.46 0.02 -17.06
N PHE A 38 -7.72 1.07 -17.44
CA PHE A 38 -6.26 1.00 -17.54
C PHE A 38 -5.59 0.78 -16.19
N ALA A 39 -6.01 1.48 -15.13
CA ALA A 39 -5.51 1.28 -13.78
C ALA A 39 -5.80 -0.14 -13.27
N ILE A 40 -7.03 -0.66 -13.48
CA ILE A 40 -7.44 -2.02 -13.13
C ILE A 40 -6.51 -3.04 -13.81
N ARG A 41 -6.31 -2.93 -15.13
CA ARG A 41 -5.41 -3.86 -15.86
C ARG A 41 -3.98 -3.83 -15.30
N ARG A 42 -3.48 -2.65 -14.93
CA ARG A 42 -2.16 -2.53 -14.31
C ARG A 42 -2.09 -3.21 -12.96
N ILE A 43 -3.13 -3.06 -12.13
CA ILE A 43 -3.20 -3.72 -10.83
C ILE A 43 -3.28 -5.25 -11.00
N ASP A 44 -4.14 -5.74 -11.90
CA ASP A 44 -4.29 -7.18 -12.19
C ASP A 44 -2.94 -7.80 -12.62
N MET A 45 -2.13 -7.09 -13.41
CA MET A 45 -0.78 -7.54 -13.76
C MET A 45 0.13 -7.67 -12.54
N GLN A 46 0.04 -6.76 -11.56
CA GLN A 46 0.84 -6.88 -10.34
C GLN A 46 0.33 -8.00 -9.43
N VAL A 47 -0.98 -8.24 -9.36
CA VAL A 47 -1.55 -9.39 -8.64
C VAL A 47 -0.95 -10.69 -9.18
N GLN A 48 -0.90 -10.87 -10.49
CA GLN A 48 -0.26 -12.07 -11.11
C GLN A 48 1.24 -12.18 -10.80
N LYS A 49 1.96 -11.06 -10.70
CA LYS A 49 3.37 -11.07 -10.28
C LYS A 49 3.53 -11.47 -8.82
N LEU A 50 2.64 -11.00 -7.94
CA LEU A 50 2.62 -11.38 -6.54
C LEU A 50 2.27 -12.86 -6.35
N ASP A 51 1.36 -13.42 -7.14
CA ASP A 51 1.06 -14.87 -7.16
C ASP A 51 2.31 -15.69 -7.46
N LYS A 52 3.03 -15.34 -8.54
CA LYS A 52 4.30 -16.00 -8.89
C LYS A 52 5.37 -15.82 -7.82
N ALA A 53 5.39 -14.69 -7.11
CA ALA A 53 6.30 -14.50 -5.99
C ALA A 53 5.91 -15.41 -4.82
N SER A 54 4.62 -15.49 -4.50
CA SER A 54 4.09 -16.36 -3.45
C SER A 54 4.46 -17.82 -3.68
N ASP A 55 4.32 -18.34 -4.89
CA ASP A 55 4.70 -19.72 -5.22
C ASP A 55 6.20 -19.97 -4.96
N ARG A 56 7.06 -19.04 -5.41
CA ARG A 56 8.52 -19.15 -5.20
C ARG A 56 8.90 -19.12 -3.74
N PHE A 57 8.26 -18.27 -2.93
CA PHE A 57 8.52 -18.24 -1.49
C PHE A 57 8.00 -19.51 -0.80
N SER A 58 6.86 -20.06 -1.23
CA SER A 58 6.32 -21.32 -0.69
C SER A 58 7.25 -22.51 -0.94
N ASP A 59 7.81 -22.59 -2.13
CA ASP A 59 8.80 -23.63 -2.44
C ASP A 59 10.10 -23.43 -1.65
N ARG A 60 10.48 -22.17 -1.41
CA ARG A 60 11.64 -21.84 -0.57
C ARG A 60 11.40 -22.20 0.90
N ASP A 61 10.22 -21.93 1.45
CA ASP A 61 9.81 -22.32 2.81
C ASP A 61 10.01 -23.83 2.99
N LYS A 62 9.39 -24.63 2.11
CA LYS A 62 9.49 -26.10 2.15
C LYS A 62 10.94 -26.58 2.10
N SER A 63 11.75 -25.96 1.23
CA SER A 63 13.17 -26.29 1.08
C SER A 63 13.98 -25.98 2.33
N ILE A 64 13.81 -24.79 2.92
CA ILE A 64 14.53 -24.40 4.14
C ILE A 64 14.04 -25.21 5.34
N PHE A 65 12.73 -25.46 5.45
CA PHE A 65 12.17 -26.32 6.49
C PHE A 65 12.78 -27.72 6.48
N LYS A 66 12.93 -28.34 5.31
CA LYS A 66 13.64 -29.63 5.18
C LYS A 66 15.08 -29.53 5.71
N ARG A 67 15.79 -28.44 5.42
CA ARG A 67 17.16 -28.22 5.92
C ARG A 67 17.22 -28.03 7.44
N VAL A 68 16.21 -27.39 8.04
CA VAL A 68 16.07 -27.30 9.50
C VAL A 68 15.98 -28.71 10.10
N VAL A 69 15.08 -29.54 9.56
CA VAL A 69 14.90 -30.94 10.01
C VAL A 69 16.19 -31.75 9.84
N ASP A 70 16.85 -31.66 8.69
CA ASP A 70 18.12 -32.37 8.42
C ASP A 70 19.25 -31.93 9.37
N ALA A 71 19.30 -30.65 9.76
CA ALA A 71 20.31 -30.16 10.72
C ALA A 71 20.00 -30.65 12.15
N TYR A 72 18.73 -30.65 12.55
CA TYR A 72 18.29 -31.18 13.84
C TYR A 72 18.58 -32.68 13.99
N THR A 73 18.29 -33.47 12.95
CA THR A 73 18.54 -34.93 12.97
C THR A 73 20.02 -35.28 13.08
N LYS A 74 20.90 -34.40 12.59
CA LYS A 74 22.36 -34.53 12.71
C LYS A 74 22.92 -33.93 14.01
N HIS A 75 22.05 -33.49 14.92
CA HIS A 75 22.42 -32.77 16.15
C HIS A 75 23.25 -31.50 15.92
N ASP A 76 23.19 -30.91 14.72
CA ASP A 76 23.85 -29.65 14.37
C ASP A 76 22.94 -28.47 14.71
N THR A 77 22.83 -28.19 16.01
CA THR A 77 21.90 -27.18 16.56
C THR A 77 22.22 -25.77 16.09
N ALA A 78 23.51 -25.44 15.92
CA ALA A 78 23.93 -24.14 15.41
C ALA A 78 23.40 -23.90 13.99
N ARG A 79 23.56 -24.89 13.10
CA ARG A 79 23.06 -24.78 11.72
C ARG A 79 21.53 -24.83 11.66
N ALA A 80 20.89 -25.61 12.52
CA ALA A 80 19.43 -25.64 12.62
C ALA A 80 18.85 -24.26 12.98
N ASN A 81 19.47 -23.56 13.95
CA ASN A 81 19.06 -22.22 14.36
C ASN A 81 19.19 -21.21 13.21
N VAL A 82 20.28 -21.24 12.45
CA VAL A 82 20.46 -20.35 11.28
C VAL A 82 19.36 -20.57 10.24
N PHE A 83 19.05 -21.82 9.89
CA PHE A 83 17.98 -22.12 8.94
C PHE A 83 16.59 -21.78 9.48
N ALA A 84 16.37 -21.91 10.79
CA ALA A 84 15.10 -21.54 11.41
C ALA A 84 14.85 -20.02 11.34
N SER A 85 15.88 -19.21 11.58
CA SER A 85 15.78 -17.75 11.43
C SER A 85 15.46 -17.34 9.99
N GLU A 86 16.14 -17.95 9.00
CA GLU A 86 15.85 -17.71 7.58
C GLU A 86 14.40 -18.11 7.22
N LEU A 87 13.94 -19.26 7.73
CA LEU A 87 12.57 -19.71 7.52
C LEU A 87 11.54 -18.73 8.09
N ALA A 88 11.81 -18.15 9.27
CA ALA A 88 10.93 -17.17 9.88
C ALA A 88 10.82 -15.90 9.02
N GLU A 89 11.93 -15.41 8.47
CA GLU A 89 11.92 -14.26 7.55
C GLU A 89 11.21 -14.59 6.23
N ILE A 90 11.38 -15.78 5.67
CA ILE A 90 10.63 -16.24 4.49
C ILE A 90 9.13 -16.18 4.73
N ARG A 91 8.65 -16.74 5.85
CA ARG A 91 7.23 -16.72 6.21
C ARG A 91 6.67 -15.32 6.42
N LYS A 92 7.50 -14.41 6.95
CA LYS A 92 7.14 -13.00 7.09
C LYS A 92 6.96 -12.35 5.72
N MET A 93 7.87 -12.62 4.78
CA MET A 93 7.76 -12.14 3.39
C MET A 93 6.52 -12.70 2.69
N GLU A 94 6.21 -13.98 2.84
CA GLU A 94 4.99 -14.60 2.30
C GLU A 94 3.71 -13.92 2.77
N LYS A 95 3.59 -13.67 4.09
CA LYS A 95 2.43 -12.96 4.65
C LYS A 95 2.29 -11.56 4.06
N MET A 96 3.39 -10.83 3.91
CA MET A 96 3.35 -9.48 3.34
C MET A 96 2.92 -9.52 1.86
N ILE A 97 3.39 -10.48 1.07
CA ILE A 97 2.96 -10.68 -0.33
C ILE A 97 1.47 -11.01 -0.40
N MET A 98 0.98 -11.90 0.47
CA MET A 98 -0.43 -12.25 0.56
C MET A 98 -1.30 -11.03 0.90
N HIS A 99 -0.90 -10.23 1.89
CA HIS A 99 -1.63 -9.01 2.24
C HIS A 99 -1.64 -7.99 1.11
N ALA A 100 -0.50 -7.78 0.44
CA ALA A 100 -0.41 -6.92 -0.73
C ALA A 100 -1.38 -7.37 -1.83
N ARG A 101 -1.39 -8.67 -2.15
CA ARG A 101 -2.27 -9.27 -3.15
C ARG A 101 -3.75 -9.01 -2.84
N LEU A 102 -4.19 -9.33 -1.61
CA LEU A 102 -5.59 -9.13 -1.19
C LEU A 102 -6.00 -7.66 -1.24
N ALA A 103 -5.10 -6.77 -0.83
CA ALA A 103 -5.38 -5.34 -0.82
C ALA A 103 -5.46 -4.77 -2.26
N LEU A 104 -4.66 -5.28 -3.21
CA LEU A 104 -4.81 -4.95 -4.63
C LEU A 104 -6.14 -5.45 -5.21
N GLU A 105 -6.57 -6.66 -4.88
CA GLU A 105 -7.89 -7.18 -5.28
C GLU A 105 -9.02 -6.31 -4.73
N GLN A 106 -8.92 -5.89 -3.46
CA GLN A 106 -9.86 -4.97 -2.85
C GLN A 106 -9.91 -3.61 -3.58
N ILE A 107 -8.75 -3.07 -3.96
CA ILE A 107 -8.66 -1.84 -4.75
C ILE A 107 -9.38 -2.05 -6.09
N VAL A 108 -9.11 -3.13 -6.82
CA VAL A 108 -9.79 -3.43 -8.09
C VAL A 108 -11.30 -3.48 -7.95
N LEU A 109 -11.82 -4.11 -6.89
CA LEU A 109 -13.26 -4.14 -6.61
C LEU A 109 -13.84 -2.72 -6.44
N ARG A 110 -13.16 -1.84 -5.70
CA ARG A 110 -13.57 -0.43 -5.54
C ARG A 110 -13.50 0.35 -6.85
N LEU A 111 -12.46 0.17 -7.65
CA LEU A 111 -12.34 0.86 -8.94
C LEU A 111 -13.48 0.48 -9.90
N ARG A 112 -13.97 -0.77 -9.85
CA ARG A 112 -15.07 -1.26 -10.70
C ARG A 112 -16.43 -0.69 -10.32
N THR A 113 -16.61 -0.23 -9.07
CA THR A 113 -17.89 0.37 -8.63
C THR A 113 -17.98 1.87 -8.96
N VAL A 114 -16.87 2.51 -9.34
CA VAL A 114 -16.87 3.93 -9.71
C VAL A 114 -17.63 4.13 -11.02
N SER A 115 -18.76 4.82 -10.93
CA SER A 115 -19.67 5.07 -12.06
C SER A 115 -19.72 6.53 -12.48
N GLU A 116 -19.51 7.47 -11.54
CA GLU A 116 -19.66 8.91 -11.77
C GLU A 116 -18.55 9.73 -11.08
N LEU A 117 -18.35 10.97 -11.55
CA LEU A 117 -17.30 11.88 -11.07
C LEU A 117 -17.40 12.18 -9.56
N GLY A 118 -18.62 12.28 -9.02
CA GLY A 118 -18.87 12.57 -7.61
C GLY A 118 -18.48 11.43 -6.66
N ASP A 119 -18.49 10.19 -7.14
CA ASP A 119 -18.14 9.00 -6.35
C ASP A 119 -16.63 8.70 -6.39
N ILE A 120 -15.86 9.33 -7.28
CA ILE A 120 -14.43 9.08 -7.46
C ILE A 120 -13.64 9.38 -6.18
N VAL A 121 -13.87 10.54 -5.57
CA VAL A 121 -13.05 11.00 -4.45
C VAL A 121 -13.27 10.10 -3.24
N THR A 122 -14.53 9.82 -2.92
CA THR A 122 -14.96 8.98 -1.80
C THR A 122 -14.55 7.52 -1.96
N THR A 123 -14.50 7.00 -3.18
CA THR A 123 -14.12 5.60 -3.46
C THR A 123 -12.61 5.40 -3.66
N LEU A 124 -11.95 6.30 -4.38
CA LEU A 124 -10.55 6.13 -4.77
C LEU A 124 -9.56 6.65 -3.74
N ALA A 125 -9.89 7.68 -2.95
CA ALA A 125 -8.95 8.21 -1.95
C ALA A 125 -8.53 7.13 -0.92
N PRO A 126 -9.44 6.33 -0.33
CA PRO A 126 -9.07 5.22 0.54
C PRO A 126 -8.26 4.14 -0.21
N ALA A 127 -8.54 3.90 -1.49
CA ALA A 127 -7.80 2.94 -2.30
C ALA A 127 -6.34 3.37 -2.55
N VAL A 128 -6.10 4.66 -2.77
CA VAL A 128 -4.74 5.23 -2.87
C VAL A 128 -3.98 5.12 -1.56
N GLY A 129 -4.64 5.37 -0.43
CA GLY A 129 -4.03 5.20 0.90
C GLY A 129 -3.56 3.77 1.15
N VAL A 130 -4.42 2.78 0.86
CA VAL A 130 -4.07 1.36 0.95
C VAL A 130 -2.90 1.04 0.01
N LEU A 131 -2.93 1.51 -1.23
CA LEU A 131 -1.85 1.26 -2.20
C LEU A 131 -0.49 1.81 -1.74
N ARG A 132 -0.46 2.99 -1.13
CA ARG A 132 0.78 3.58 -0.55
C ARG A 132 1.31 2.73 0.60
N SER A 133 0.43 2.22 1.47
CA SER A 133 0.84 1.33 2.57
C SER A 133 1.49 0.04 2.03
N ILE A 134 0.89 -0.57 1.00
CA ILE A 134 1.47 -1.74 0.32
C ILE A 134 2.82 -1.39 -0.30
N GLN A 135 2.91 -0.25 -1.01
CA GLN A 135 4.14 0.22 -1.62
C GLN A 135 5.28 0.26 -0.60
N THR A 136 5.07 0.93 0.54
CA THR A 136 6.09 1.03 1.60
C THR A 136 6.46 -0.34 2.17
N GLY A 137 5.49 -1.22 2.40
CA GLY A 137 5.74 -2.57 2.90
C GLY A 137 6.54 -3.45 1.94
N MET A 138 6.47 -3.17 0.64
CA MET A 138 7.12 -3.96 -0.41
C MET A 138 8.55 -3.52 -0.74
N ALA A 139 8.98 -2.34 -0.29
CA ALA A 139 10.30 -1.76 -0.62
C ALA A 139 11.47 -2.71 -0.34
N ASN A 140 11.42 -3.46 0.76
CA ASN A 140 12.51 -4.35 1.18
C ASN A 140 12.38 -5.79 0.69
N ILE A 141 11.22 -6.17 0.14
CA ILE A 141 10.90 -7.56 -0.25
C ILE A 141 10.86 -7.69 -1.76
N PHE A 142 10.17 -6.76 -2.41
CA PHE A 142 9.93 -6.78 -3.83
C PHE A 142 9.99 -5.35 -4.42
N PRO A 143 11.21 -4.79 -4.61
CA PRO A 143 11.41 -3.42 -5.09
C PRO A 143 10.77 -3.13 -6.46
N GLU A 144 10.71 -4.14 -7.33
CA GLU A 144 10.04 -3.99 -8.63
C GLU A 144 8.54 -3.74 -8.45
N ALA A 145 7.90 -4.45 -7.52
CA ALA A 145 6.48 -4.25 -7.22
C ALA A 145 6.24 -2.89 -6.56
N GLU A 146 7.13 -2.47 -5.64
CA GLU A 146 7.11 -1.15 -5.01
C GLU A 146 7.07 -0.01 -6.05
N LYS A 147 7.98 -0.04 -7.03
CA LYS A 147 7.99 0.94 -8.12
C LYS A 147 6.69 0.96 -8.92
N GLU A 148 6.12 -0.20 -9.22
CA GLU A 148 4.87 -0.28 -9.98
C GLU A 148 3.67 0.20 -9.16
N PHE A 149 3.61 -0.08 -7.85
CA PHE A 149 2.58 0.44 -6.96
C PHE A 149 2.64 1.97 -6.86
N GLY A 150 3.84 2.55 -6.79
CA GLY A 150 4.00 4.00 -6.85
C GLY A 150 3.44 4.62 -8.13
N GLN A 151 3.71 4.00 -9.29
CA GLN A 151 3.15 4.47 -10.57
C GLN A 151 1.62 4.36 -10.63
N ILE A 152 1.05 3.27 -10.12
CA ILE A 152 -0.41 3.09 -10.03
C ILE A 152 -1.00 4.14 -9.08
N GLY A 153 -0.35 4.39 -7.94
CA GLY A 153 -0.77 5.40 -6.97
C GLY A 153 -0.78 6.82 -7.55
N ASN A 154 0.22 7.17 -8.35
CA ASN A 154 0.27 8.45 -9.06
C ASN A 154 -0.86 8.56 -10.10
N MET A 155 -1.15 7.48 -10.82
CA MET A 155 -2.24 7.44 -11.79
C MET A 155 -3.60 7.64 -11.13
N LEU A 156 -3.88 6.93 -10.04
CA LEU A 156 -5.11 7.08 -9.27
C LEU A 156 -5.23 8.46 -8.64
N SER A 157 -4.14 9.00 -8.10
CA SER A 157 -4.09 10.36 -7.56
C SER A 157 -4.42 11.40 -8.65
N GLY A 158 -3.89 11.23 -9.87
CA GLY A 158 -4.22 12.09 -11.00
C GLY A 158 -5.70 12.03 -11.38
N ILE A 159 -6.32 10.85 -11.35
CA ILE A 159 -7.77 10.70 -11.60
C ILE A 159 -8.58 11.46 -10.54
N ILE A 160 -8.19 11.37 -9.26
CA ILE A 160 -8.85 12.09 -8.16
C ILE A 160 -8.74 13.61 -8.33
N VAL A 161 -7.55 14.12 -8.66
CA VAL A 161 -7.31 15.56 -8.86
C VAL A 161 -8.14 16.08 -10.03
N ASP A 162 -8.15 15.38 -11.16
CA ASP A 162 -8.94 15.77 -12.33
C ASP A 162 -10.44 15.77 -12.00
N ALA A 163 -10.91 14.79 -11.24
CA ALA A 163 -12.30 14.73 -10.80
C ALA A 163 -12.67 15.93 -9.92
N GLY A 164 -11.86 16.25 -8.91
CA GLY A 164 -12.10 17.38 -8.01
C GLY A 164 -12.12 18.73 -8.71
N GLN A 165 -11.22 18.94 -9.68
CA GLN A 165 -11.22 20.14 -10.52
C GLN A 165 -12.47 20.24 -11.40
N THR A 166 -12.96 19.12 -11.92
CA THR A 166 -14.15 19.08 -12.79
C THR A 166 -15.44 19.31 -12.01
N THR A 167 -15.51 18.89 -10.74
CA THR A 167 -16.69 19.04 -9.88
C THR A 167 -16.70 20.32 -9.04
N GLY A 168 -15.63 21.12 -9.07
CA GLY A 168 -15.52 22.36 -8.28
C GLY A 168 -15.36 22.13 -6.77
N LEU A 169 -14.95 20.93 -6.35
CA LEU A 169 -14.69 20.61 -4.95
C LEU A 169 -13.26 21.04 -4.60
N ASN A 170 -13.13 21.99 -3.67
CA ASN A 170 -11.84 22.23 -3.00
C ASN A 170 -11.56 21.00 -2.11
N LEU A 171 -10.62 20.16 -2.54
CA LEU A 171 -10.27 18.92 -1.84
C LEU A 171 -9.33 19.23 -0.67
N ASP A 172 -9.85 19.24 0.55
CA ASP A 172 -9.02 19.11 1.76
C ASP A 172 -8.71 17.62 1.98
N PHE A 173 -7.45 17.25 1.74
CA PHE A 173 -6.96 15.85 1.84
C PHE A 173 -6.88 15.32 3.29
N GLU A 174 -7.25 16.12 4.29
CA GLU A 174 -7.17 15.76 5.70
C GLU A 174 -8.47 15.19 6.29
N ALA A 175 -9.62 15.36 5.62
CA ALA A 175 -10.93 15.09 6.21
C ALA A 175 -11.74 14.04 5.43
N THR A 176 -11.28 12.78 5.36
CA THR A 176 -12.20 11.68 5.05
C THR A 176 -11.69 10.35 5.59
N ASN A 177 -11.88 10.11 6.89
CA ASN A 177 -11.75 8.77 7.46
C ASN A 177 -12.60 8.52 8.72
N GLU A 178 -13.64 9.32 8.98
CA GLU A 178 -14.47 9.11 10.17
C GLU A 178 -15.23 7.77 10.11
N ASP A 179 -15.80 7.42 8.95
CA ASP A 179 -16.54 6.16 8.79
C ASP A 179 -15.63 4.92 8.85
N ALA A 180 -14.42 4.99 8.28
CA ALA A 180 -13.49 3.86 8.38
C ALA A 180 -12.84 3.77 9.78
N GLN A 181 -12.62 4.89 10.48
CA GLN A 181 -12.26 4.87 11.89
C GLN A 181 -13.37 4.28 12.76
N LYS A 182 -14.63 4.59 12.45
CA LYS A 182 -15.79 4.02 13.14
C LYS A 182 -15.90 2.51 12.91
N ILE A 183 -15.73 2.04 11.68
CA ILE A 183 -15.74 0.60 11.35
C ILE A 183 -14.55 -0.13 12.01
N LEU A 184 -13.36 0.47 12.03
CA LEU A 184 -12.20 -0.09 12.73
C LEU A 184 -12.42 -0.14 14.24
N SER A 185 -13.06 0.89 14.82
CA SER A 185 -13.40 0.92 16.23
C SER A 185 -14.46 -0.14 16.58
N GLU A 186 -15.50 -0.29 15.76
CA GLU A 186 -16.52 -1.32 15.93
C GLU A 186 -15.91 -2.73 15.83
N ALA A 187 -15.01 -2.96 14.86
CA ALA A 187 -14.28 -4.22 14.71
C ALA A 187 -13.35 -4.50 15.90
N ALA A 188 -12.67 -3.48 16.44
CA ALA A 188 -11.82 -3.59 17.63
C ALA A 188 -12.65 -3.95 18.87
N THR A 189 -13.81 -3.32 19.07
CA THR A 189 -14.72 -3.64 20.18
C THR A 189 -15.23 -5.07 20.12
N VAL A 190 -15.59 -5.57 18.92
CA VAL A 190 -16.03 -6.97 18.74
C VAL A 190 -14.87 -7.95 18.98
N ALA A 191 -13.65 -7.59 18.60
CA ALA A 191 -12.46 -8.40 18.87
C ALA A 191 -12.15 -8.46 20.38
N GLU A 192 -12.22 -7.34 21.09
CA GLU A 192 -12.03 -7.27 22.55
C GLU A 192 -13.09 -8.08 23.31
N GLN A 193 -14.36 -8.00 22.90
CA GLN A 193 -15.42 -8.81 23.50
C GLN A 193 -15.17 -10.32 23.30
N LYS A 194 -14.77 -10.75 22.10
CA LYS A 194 -14.40 -12.16 21.84
C LYS A 194 -13.18 -12.63 22.64
N ILE A 195 -12.24 -11.74 22.93
CA ILE A 195 -11.06 -12.05 23.76
C ILE A 195 -11.50 -12.19 25.22
N LYS A 196 -12.36 -11.29 25.71
CA LYS A 196 -12.89 -11.31 27.08
C LYS A 196 -13.80 -12.51 27.36
N GLU A 197 -14.52 -13.00 26.36
CA GLU A 197 -15.31 -14.24 26.43
C GLU A 197 -14.44 -15.50 26.46
N LYS A 198 -13.26 -15.48 25.81
CA LYS A 198 -12.33 -16.63 25.77
C LYS A 198 -11.30 -16.64 26.92
N PHE A 199 -11.14 -15.53 27.63
CA PHE A 199 -10.27 -15.38 28.78
C PHE A 199 -10.99 -14.57 29.87
N PRO A 200 -11.75 -15.20 30.79
CA PRO A 200 -12.28 -14.49 31.93
C PRO A 200 -11.13 -13.90 32.76
N GLU A 201 -11.31 -12.66 33.21
CA GLU A 201 -10.33 -11.98 34.06
C GLU A 201 -10.02 -12.83 35.30
N LEU A 202 -8.74 -13.06 35.57
CA LEU A 202 -8.31 -13.73 36.80
C LEU A 202 -8.77 -12.86 37.98
N PRO A 203 -9.43 -13.44 39.00
CA PRO A 203 -9.98 -12.67 40.12
C PRO A 203 -8.87 -11.88 40.81
N ALA A 204 -9.10 -10.58 40.99
CA ALA A 204 -8.24 -9.71 41.78
C ALA A 204 -8.31 -10.16 43.25
N GLY A 205 -7.38 -11.02 43.65
CA GLY A 205 -7.38 -11.59 44.99
C GLY A 205 -6.24 -12.55 45.32
N ILE A 206 -5.10 -12.48 44.62
CA ILE A 206 -3.88 -13.16 45.09
C ILE A 206 -3.00 -12.11 45.79
N PRO A 207 -2.93 -12.07 47.12
CA PRO A 207 -2.01 -11.19 47.81
C PRO A 207 -0.57 -11.51 47.39
N ALA A 208 0.16 -10.48 46.99
CA ALA A 208 1.60 -10.56 46.77
C ALA A 208 2.26 -11.02 48.07
N ILE A 209 2.72 -12.26 48.10
CA ILE A 209 3.53 -12.79 49.20
C ILE A 209 4.92 -12.14 49.06
N GLY A 210 5.21 -11.19 49.94
CA GLY A 210 6.59 -10.85 50.28
C GLY A 210 6.89 -9.38 50.40
N GLU A 211 6.40 -8.73 51.45
CA GLU A 211 7.11 -7.59 52.03
C GLU A 211 7.16 -7.77 53.54
N LYS A 212 8.36 -8.09 54.05
CA LYS A 212 8.64 -8.31 55.47
C LYS A 212 8.66 -6.97 56.20
N ALA A 213 8.13 -7.02 57.43
CA ALA A 213 7.91 -5.97 58.40
C ALA A 213 9.09 -5.00 58.67
N PRO A 214 8.80 -3.74 59.07
CA PRO A 214 9.78 -2.87 59.71
C PRO A 214 9.96 -3.23 61.19
N THR A 215 11.23 -3.26 61.61
CA THR A 215 11.69 -3.40 62.99
C THR A 215 11.37 -2.13 63.79
N GLU A 216 10.58 -2.24 64.86
CA GLU A 216 10.45 -1.19 65.88
C GLU A 216 11.68 -1.18 66.79
N ILE A 217 12.16 0.01 67.11
CA ILE A 217 13.22 0.30 68.07
C ILE A 217 12.55 0.96 69.27
N GLY A 218 12.63 0.32 70.43
CA GLY A 218 12.12 0.79 71.71
C GLY A 218 12.39 -0.22 72.81
#